data_AF-A0AAU3G4F7-F1
#
_entry.id   AF-A0AAU3G4F7-F1
#
_cell.length_a   1.000
_cell.length_b   1.000
_cell.length_c   1.000
_cell.angle_alpha   90.00
_cell.angle_beta   90.00
_cell.angle_gamma   90.00
#
_symmetry.space_group_name_H-M   'P 1'
#
loop_
_entity.id
_entity.type
_entity.pdbx_description
1 polymer ?
#
loop_
_entity_poly.entity_id
_entity_poly.type
_entity_poly.pdbx_seq_one_letter_code
_entity_poly.pdbx_strand_id
1 'polypeptide(L)'
;MALRIPFAAIATAATVVLLMLVSGSPAWARIEISKQDRQFLKHAHQDNLAGIAAGKAAEDKGKAEVVRSIGATIAADHAKLDTSVKETARRLGVSLPSEPSAEQKAGLEKLTALSGSAFDRAWLAALIEDHRTALEKIKQEIQNGSSTDVKAVAESSKPVVQGHLDRLLEAQKTLGALRRN
;
A
#
# COMPACT_ATOMS: atom_id res chain seq x y z
N MET A 1 69.99 31.89 -46.63
CA MET A 1 70.94 30.77 -46.64
C MET A 1 71.88 30.96 -45.45
N ALA A 2 71.59 30.31 -44.32
CA ALA A 2 72.50 30.25 -43.17
C ALA A 2 72.16 29.00 -42.34
N LEU A 3 73.13 28.07 -42.39
CA LEU A 3 73.50 26.99 -41.47
C LEU A 3 72.47 26.39 -40.49
N ARG A 4 72.18 25.10 -40.70
CA ARG A 4 71.96 24.10 -39.64
C ARG A 4 73.31 23.72 -39.03
N ILE A 5 73.38 23.34 -37.75
CA ILE A 5 73.99 22.10 -37.20
C ILE A 5 73.50 21.90 -35.74
N PRO A 6 73.30 20.65 -35.28
CA PRO A 6 72.47 20.25 -34.14
C PRO A 6 73.27 19.83 -32.90
N PHE A 7 72.61 19.63 -31.75
CA PHE A 7 73.10 18.73 -30.70
C PHE A 7 71.94 18.01 -30.00
N ALA A 8 72.03 16.68 -30.02
CA ALA A 8 71.36 15.74 -29.12
C ALA A 8 71.77 16.04 -27.66
N ALA A 9 71.06 15.65 -26.60
CA ALA A 9 70.95 14.25 -26.19
C ALA A 9 70.23 14.12 -24.81
N ILE A 10 69.44 13.03 -24.69
CA ILE A 10 69.32 12.13 -23.52
C ILE A 10 68.49 12.56 -22.28
N ALA A 11 67.25 12.05 -22.28
CA ALA A 11 66.61 11.10 -21.34
C ALA A 11 66.48 11.36 -19.81
N THR A 12 65.43 10.69 -19.29
CA THR A 12 64.98 10.45 -17.89
C THR A 12 64.00 11.50 -17.34
N ALA A 13 62.89 11.18 -16.69
CA ALA A 13 62.29 9.93 -16.23
C ALA A 13 60.74 10.06 -16.24
N ALA A 14 60.07 8.93 -16.20
CA ALA A 14 58.62 8.80 -16.17
C ALA A 14 57.97 9.41 -14.92
N THR A 15 56.86 10.12 -15.12
CA THR A 15 55.69 10.09 -14.24
C THR A 15 54.44 10.33 -15.08
N VAL A 16 53.79 9.22 -15.47
CA VAL A 16 52.38 9.25 -15.89
C VAL A 16 51.57 9.54 -14.64
N VAL A 17 51.21 10.81 -14.41
CA VAL A 17 50.14 11.15 -13.46
C VAL A 17 48.83 11.15 -14.26
N LEU A 18 48.26 9.96 -14.42
CA LEU A 18 46.88 9.80 -14.86
C LEU A 18 45.99 10.16 -13.67
N LEU A 19 45.61 11.43 -13.55
CA LEU A 19 44.62 11.88 -12.59
C LEU A 19 43.23 11.42 -13.07
N MET A 20 42.86 10.17 -12.76
CA MET A 20 41.49 9.72 -12.93
C MET A 20 40.61 10.47 -11.91
N LEU A 21 39.90 11.49 -12.39
CA LEU A 21 38.70 12.01 -11.74
C LEU A 21 37.69 10.86 -11.65
N VAL A 22 37.68 10.14 -10.53
CA VAL A 22 36.54 9.30 -10.17
C VAL A 22 35.41 10.26 -9.81
N SER A 23 34.70 10.76 -10.82
CA SER A 23 33.36 11.30 -10.66
C SER A 23 32.42 10.12 -10.40
N GLY A 24 32.61 9.46 -9.27
CA GLY A 24 31.57 8.68 -8.64
C GLY A 24 30.55 9.68 -8.12
N SER A 25 29.53 10.00 -8.91
CA SER A 25 28.30 10.51 -8.32
C SER A 25 27.99 9.60 -7.13
N PRO A 26 27.71 10.12 -5.92
CA PRO A 26 27.10 9.28 -4.93
C PRO A 26 25.81 8.81 -5.57
N ALA A 27 25.83 7.58 -6.08
CA ALA A 27 24.62 6.80 -6.17
C ALA A 27 24.19 6.77 -4.72
N TRP A 28 23.29 7.70 -4.33
CA TRP A 28 22.36 7.42 -3.27
C TRP A 28 21.84 6.06 -3.67
N ALA A 29 22.36 5.01 -3.00
CA ALA A 29 22.02 3.65 -3.30
C ALA A 29 20.50 3.69 -3.39
N ARG A 30 19.95 3.43 -4.59
CA ARG A 30 18.51 3.34 -4.73
C ARG A 30 18.15 2.33 -3.68
N ILE A 31 17.52 2.74 -2.58
CA ILE A 31 17.15 1.82 -1.52
C ILE A 31 16.25 0.84 -2.25
N GLU A 32 16.79 -0.35 -2.53
CA GLU A 32 16.04 -1.36 -3.23
C GLU A 32 14.89 -1.72 -2.31
N ILE A 33 13.68 -1.40 -2.75
CA ILE A 33 12.48 -1.75 -2.00
C ILE A 33 12.51 -3.25 -1.76
N SER A 34 12.13 -3.67 -0.55
CA SER A 34 12.21 -5.08 -0.17
C SER A 34 11.12 -5.90 -0.84
N LYS A 35 11.22 -7.24 -0.73
CA LYS A 35 10.10 -8.11 -1.10
C LYS A 35 8.85 -7.80 -0.27
N GLN A 36 9.03 -7.43 1.00
CA GLN A 36 7.94 -7.08 1.89
C GLN A 36 7.22 -5.81 1.43
N ASP A 37 7.97 -4.74 1.12
CA ASP A 37 7.42 -3.47 0.65
C ASP A 37 6.54 -3.68 -0.61
N ARG A 38 7.04 -4.50 -1.56
CA ARG A 38 6.29 -4.90 -2.76
C ARG A 38 5.03 -5.68 -2.44
N GLN A 39 5.08 -6.60 -1.48
CA GLN A 39 3.93 -7.39 -1.06
C GLN A 39 2.90 -6.53 -0.32
N PHE A 40 3.34 -5.62 0.54
CA PHE A 40 2.47 -4.69 1.23
C PHE A 40 1.70 -3.82 0.24
N LEU A 41 2.37 -3.19 -0.75
CA LEU A 41 1.68 -2.37 -1.76
C LEU A 41 0.65 -3.17 -2.56
N LYS A 42 0.98 -4.41 -2.95
CA LYS A 42 0.06 -5.29 -3.67
C LYS A 42 -1.16 -5.65 -2.82
N HIS A 43 -0.94 -6.10 -1.59
CA HIS A 43 -2.02 -6.47 -0.69
C HIS A 43 -2.88 -5.26 -0.31
N ALA A 44 -2.27 -4.12 0.04
CA ALA A 44 -2.99 -2.90 0.36
C ALA A 44 -3.86 -2.43 -0.81
N HIS A 45 -3.36 -2.52 -2.05
CA HIS A 45 -4.16 -2.21 -3.23
C HIS A 45 -5.39 -3.13 -3.36
N GLN A 46 -5.20 -4.45 -3.25
CA GLN A 46 -6.31 -5.40 -3.34
C GLN A 46 -7.31 -5.25 -2.19
N ASP A 47 -6.82 -5.07 -0.96
CA ASP A 47 -7.62 -4.81 0.24
C ASP A 47 -8.44 -3.51 0.06
N ASN A 48 -7.88 -2.47 -0.58
CA ASN A 48 -8.62 -1.25 -0.92
C ASN A 48 -9.70 -1.48 -1.98
N LEU A 49 -9.39 -2.20 -3.07
CA LEU A 49 -10.40 -2.53 -4.09
C LEU A 49 -11.55 -3.35 -3.50
N ALA A 50 -11.22 -4.32 -2.64
CA ALA A 50 -12.20 -5.13 -1.91
C ALA A 50 -13.04 -4.28 -0.95
N GLY A 51 -12.41 -3.40 -0.17
CA GLY A 51 -13.08 -2.46 0.74
C GLY A 51 -14.04 -1.52 0.03
N ILE A 52 -13.65 -0.99 -1.15
CA ILE A 52 -14.53 -0.16 -1.99
C ILE A 52 -15.77 -0.95 -2.44
N ALA A 53 -15.57 -2.17 -2.95
CA ALA A 53 -16.66 -3.00 -3.44
C ALA A 53 -17.61 -3.43 -2.31
N ALA A 54 -17.05 -3.84 -1.17
CA ALA A 54 -17.82 -4.22 0.01
C ALA A 54 -18.56 -3.04 0.64
N GLY A 55 -17.96 -1.84 0.64
CA GLY A 55 -18.60 -0.61 1.11
C GLY A 55 -19.80 -0.22 0.26
N LYS A 56 -19.66 -0.28 -1.07
CA LYS A 56 -20.79 -0.05 -2.02
C LYS A 56 -21.89 -1.09 -1.87
N ALA A 57 -21.53 -2.35 -1.67
CA ALA A 57 -22.52 -3.40 -1.40
C ALA A 57 -23.30 -3.13 -0.10
N ALA A 58 -22.66 -2.58 0.93
CA ALA A 58 -23.35 -2.19 2.16
C ALA A 58 -24.25 -0.97 1.99
N GLU A 59 -23.86 0.01 1.18
CA GLU A 59 -24.69 1.16 0.85
C GLU A 59 -25.98 0.74 0.13
N ASP A 60 -25.89 -0.18 -0.83
CA ASP A 60 -27.02 -0.69 -1.62
C ASP A 60 -27.90 -1.69 -0.84
N LYS A 61 -27.28 -2.67 -0.18
CA LYS A 61 -27.99 -3.82 0.40
C LYS A 61 -28.21 -3.74 1.91
N GLY A 62 -27.52 -2.82 2.60
CA GLY A 62 -27.57 -2.70 4.05
C GLY A 62 -28.99 -2.41 4.52
N LYS A 63 -29.52 -3.19 5.46
CA LYS A 63 -30.85 -2.96 6.02
C LYS A 63 -30.81 -1.89 7.10
N ALA A 64 -29.85 -1.98 8.01
CA ALA A 64 -29.62 -0.99 9.03
C ALA A 64 -28.97 0.27 8.45
N GLU A 65 -29.48 1.44 8.81
CA GLU A 65 -28.92 2.73 8.36
C GLU A 65 -27.43 2.88 8.74
N VAL A 66 -27.06 2.42 9.93
CA VAL A 66 -25.67 2.42 10.39
C VAL A 66 -24.75 1.60 9.47
N VAL A 67 -25.23 0.48 8.90
CA VAL A 67 -24.44 -0.35 7.98
C VAL A 67 -24.24 0.39 6.64
N ARG A 68 -25.30 1.00 6.09
CA ARG A 68 -25.18 1.81 4.87
C ARG A 68 -24.21 2.98 5.05
N SER A 69 -24.32 3.70 6.17
CA SER A 69 -23.47 4.84 6.50
C SER A 69 -21.99 4.47 6.65
N ILE A 70 -21.70 3.38 7.38
CA ILE A 70 -20.32 2.87 7.51
C ILE A 70 -19.81 2.38 6.16
N GLY A 71 -20.65 1.68 5.36
CA GLY A 71 -20.30 1.22 4.02
C GLY A 71 -19.85 2.36 3.09
N ALA A 72 -20.61 3.45 3.04
CA ALA A 72 -20.26 4.64 2.27
C ALA A 72 -18.93 5.27 2.73
N THR A 73 -18.71 5.33 4.05
CA THR A 73 -17.46 5.84 4.63
C THR A 73 -16.26 4.98 4.23
N ILE A 74 -16.37 3.66 4.38
CA ILE A 74 -15.34 2.69 3.98
C ILE A 74 -15.02 2.85 2.49
N ALA A 75 -16.04 2.90 1.62
CA ALA A 75 -15.81 3.03 0.18
C ALA A 75 -15.07 4.32 -0.18
N ALA A 76 -15.43 5.45 0.43
CA ALA A 76 -14.79 6.73 0.18
C ALA A 76 -13.34 6.77 0.67
N ASP A 77 -13.07 6.25 1.88
CA ASP A 77 -11.74 6.31 2.47
C ASP A 77 -10.78 5.32 1.80
N HIS A 78 -11.24 4.10 1.47
CA HIS A 78 -10.40 3.16 0.72
C HIS A 78 -10.04 3.68 -0.67
N ALA A 79 -10.90 4.46 -1.33
CA ALA A 79 -10.54 5.11 -2.60
C ALA A 79 -9.38 6.13 -2.45
N LYS A 80 -9.35 6.86 -1.32
CA LYS A 80 -8.24 7.78 -1.01
C LYS A 80 -6.96 7.02 -0.67
N LEU A 81 -7.05 6.00 0.20
CA LEU A 81 -5.92 5.12 0.54
C LEU A 81 -5.33 4.48 -0.71
N ASP A 82 -6.17 4.03 -1.63
CA ASP A 82 -5.74 3.40 -2.87
C ASP A 82 -4.99 4.36 -3.79
N THR A 83 -5.38 5.63 -3.80
CA THR A 83 -4.68 6.67 -4.56
C THR A 83 -3.23 6.79 -4.08
N SER A 84 -3.02 6.87 -2.76
CA SER A 84 -1.68 6.92 -2.16
C SER A 84 -0.85 5.65 -2.45
N VAL A 85 -1.47 4.47 -2.42
CA VAL A 85 -0.82 3.20 -2.77
C VAL A 85 -0.39 3.19 -4.24
N LYS A 86 -1.28 3.56 -5.16
CA LYS A 86 -1.00 3.60 -6.62
C LYS A 86 0.11 4.59 -6.95
N GLU A 87 0.09 5.78 -6.37
CA GLU A 87 1.11 6.79 -6.59
C GLU A 87 2.50 6.32 -6.12
N THR A 88 2.55 5.72 -4.93
CA THR A 88 3.78 5.17 -4.37
C THR A 88 4.30 4.00 -5.18
N ALA A 89 3.42 3.06 -5.56
CA ALA A 89 3.78 1.94 -6.43
C ALA A 89 4.33 2.41 -7.79
N ARG A 90 3.72 3.42 -8.41
CA ARG A 90 4.20 4.01 -9.66
C ARG A 90 5.60 4.61 -9.50
N ARG A 91 5.84 5.40 -8.44
CA ARG A 91 7.15 6.01 -8.16
C ARG A 91 8.25 4.96 -7.96
N LEU A 92 7.89 3.83 -7.36
CA LEU A 92 8.81 2.74 -7.02
C LEU A 92 8.88 1.64 -8.10
N GLY A 93 8.14 1.77 -9.22
CA GLY A 93 8.12 0.78 -10.29
C GLY A 93 7.49 -0.56 -9.91
N VAL A 94 6.56 -0.58 -8.95
CA VAL A 94 5.86 -1.78 -8.51
C VAL A 94 4.58 -1.97 -9.32
N SER A 95 4.48 -3.10 -10.03
CA SER A 95 3.22 -3.49 -10.67
C SER A 95 2.19 -3.94 -9.64
N LEU A 96 1.01 -3.33 -9.68
CA LEU A 96 -0.14 -3.70 -8.86
C LEU A 96 -1.11 -4.59 -9.66
N PRO A 97 -1.76 -5.57 -9.01
CA PRO A 97 -2.86 -6.32 -9.64
C PRO A 97 -4.03 -5.38 -9.96
N SER A 98 -4.80 -5.66 -11.02
CA SER A 98 -5.91 -4.79 -11.45
C SER A 98 -7.23 -5.05 -10.70
N GLU A 99 -7.28 -6.10 -9.89
CA GLU A 99 -8.51 -6.61 -9.28
C GLU A 99 -8.25 -7.07 -7.84
N PRO A 100 -9.31 -7.14 -7.01
CA PRO A 100 -9.28 -7.91 -5.76
C PRO A 100 -8.84 -9.35 -6.01
N SER A 101 -8.31 -10.00 -4.99
CA SER A 101 -7.93 -11.42 -5.07
C SER A 101 -9.16 -12.30 -5.36
N ALA A 102 -8.92 -13.51 -5.88
CA ALA A 102 -10.01 -14.46 -6.12
C ALA A 102 -10.80 -14.78 -4.84
N GLU A 103 -10.12 -14.87 -3.71
CA GLU A 103 -10.73 -15.10 -2.40
C GLU A 103 -11.59 -13.91 -1.95
N GLN A 104 -11.11 -12.68 -2.14
CA GLN A 104 -11.88 -11.46 -1.84
C GLN A 104 -13.14 -11.35 -2.70
N LYS A 105 -13.04 -11.68 -4.00
CA LYS A 105 -14.19 -11.71 -4.91
C LYS A 105 -15.22 -12.76 -4.47
N ALA A 106 -14.79 -13.98 -4.18
CA ALA A 106 -15.67 -15.04 -3.69
C ALA A 106 -16.31 -14.70 -2.35
N GLY A 107 -15.58 -14.02 -1.45
CA GLY A 107 -16.11 -13.49 -0.20
C GLY A 107 -17.23 -12.48 -0.44
N LEU A 108 -17.01 -11.51 -1.33
CA LEU A 108 -18.02 -10.51 -1.70
C LEU A 108 -19.26 -11.13 -2.36
N GLU A 109 -19.08 -12.12 -3.24
CA GLU A 109 -20.20 -12.86 -3.84
C GLU A 109 -21.07 -13.54 -2.77
N LYS A 110 -20.44 -14.23 -1.81
CA LYS A 110 -21.17 -14.85 -0.68
C LYS A 110 -21.90 -13.81 0.17
N LEU A 111 -21.27 -12.66 0.45
CA LEU A 111 -21.91 -11.58 1.19
C LEU A 111 -23.13 -11.03 0.46
N THR A 112 -22.99 -10.75 -0.84
CA THR A 112 -24.03 -10.12 -1.66
C THR A 112 -25.18 -11.06 -2.04
N ALA A 113 -25.02 -12.37 -1.86
CA ALA A 113 -26.11 -13.35 -1.93
C ALA A 113 -27.06 -13.26 -0.71
N LEU A 114 -26.65 -12.61 0.38
CA LEU A 114 -27.48 -12.39 1.56
C LEU A 114 -28.33 -11.12 1.41
N SER A 115 -29.32 -10.97 2.28
CA SER A 115 -30.19 -9.79 2.30
C SER A 115 -30.66 -9.47 3.72
N GLY A 116 -31.14 -8.24 3.90
CA GLY A 116 -31.73 -7.81 5.17
C GLY A 116 -30.74 -7.88 6.33
N SER A 117 -31.23 -8.25 7.52
CA SER A 117 -30.39 -8.37 8.71
C SER A 117 -29.34 -9.51 8.62
N ALA A 118 -29.50 -10.47 7.70
CA ALA A 118 -28.49 -11.51 7.48
C ALA A 118 -27.27 -10.92 6.75
N PHE A 119 -27.50 -10.07 5.76
CA PHE A 119 -26.45 -9.31 5.08
C PHE A 119 -25.69 -8.43 6.08
N ASP A 120 -26.39 -7.59 6.86
CA ASP A 120 -25.77 -6.67 7.82
C ASP A 120 -24.80 -7.38 8.78
N ARG A 121 -25.21 -8.53 9.33
CA ARG A 121 -24.39 -9.30 10.28
C ARG A 121 -23.17 -9.93 9.61
N ALA A 122 -23.36 -10.54 8.44
CA ALA A 122 -22.28 -11.18 7.72
C ALA A 122 -21.25 -10.15 7.25
N TRP A 123 -21.73 -9.00 6.75
CA TRP A 123 -20.88 -7.89 6.33
C TRP A 123 -20.05 -7.33 7.50
N LEU A 124 -20.69 -7.03 8.65
CA LEU A 124 -19.95 -6.57 9.83
C LEU A 124 -18.90 -7.58 10.28
N ALA A 125 -19.25 -8.87 10.34
CA ALA A 125 -18.32 -9.92 10.76
C ALA A 125 -17.12 -10.03 9.81
N ALA A 126 -17.35 -10.04 8.49
CA ALA A 126 -16.30 -10.10 7.49
C ALA A 126 -15.37 -8.89 7.57
N LEU A 127 -15.93 -7.67 7.58
CA LEU A 127 -15.11 -6.46 7.58
C LEU A 127 -14.35 -6.28 8.90
N ILE A 128 -14.87 -6.72 10.04
CA ILE A 128 -14.10 -6.72 11.30
C ILE A 128 -12.83 -7.58 11.18
N GLU A 129 -12.94 -8.77 10.59
CA GLU A 129 -11.80 -9.67 10.41
C GLU A 129 -10.80 -9.14 9.39
N ASP A 130 -11.30 -8.62 8.26
CA ASP A 130 -10.46 -8.02 7.22
C ASP A 130 -9.66 -6.83 7.76
N HIS A 131 -10.29 -5.95 8.55
CA HIS A 131 -9.62 -4.78 9.13
C HIS A 131 -8.60 -5.17 10.20
N ARG A 132 -8.87 -6.20 11.02
CA ARG A 132 -7.88 -6.75 11.95
C ARG A 132 -6.66 -7.27 11.21
N THR A 133 -6.88 -8.06 10.17
CA THR A 133 -5.80 -8.60 9.33
C THR A 133 -5.01 -7.49 8.63
N ALA A 134 -5.68 -6.47 8.09
CA ALA A 134 -5.04 -5.31 7.48
C ALA A 134 -4.17 -4.53 8.48
N LEU A 135 -4.65 -4.32 9.71
CA LEU A 135 -3.86 -3.65 10.76
C LEU A 135 -2.60 -4.42 11.14
N GLU A 136 -2.63 -5.76 11.15
CA GLU A 136 -1.42 -6.55 11.37
C GLU A 136 -0.43 -6.42 10.22
N LYS A 137 -0.89 -6.48 8.96
CA LYS A 137 -0.03 -6.22 7.78
C LYS A 137 0.58 -4.81 7.82
N ILE A 138 -0.21 -3.80 8.19
CA ILE A 138 0.25 -2.41 8.35
C ILE A 138 1.34 -2.33 9.43
N LYS A 139 1.13 -2.92 10.61
CA LYS A 139 2.13 -2.94 11.68
C LYS A 139 3.42 -3.63 11.24
N GLN A 140 3.32 -4.76 10.54
CA GLN A 140 4.48 -5.48 10.00
C GLN A 140 5.27 -4.62 9.00
N GLU A 141 4.58 -3.88 8.13
CA GLU A 141 5.25 -2.98 7.19
C GLU A 141 5.96 -1.82 7.91
N ILE A 142 5.30 -1.19 8.88
CA ILE A 142 5.90 -0.13 9.69
C ILE A 142 7.17 -0.61 10.41
N GLN A 143 7.16 -1.84 10.92
CA GLN A 143 8.29 -2.40 11.68
C GLN A 143 9.43 -2.87 10.79
N ASN A 144 9.11 -3.61 9.72
CA ASN A 144 10.09 -4.41 8.98
C ASN A 144 10.32 -3.94 7.54
N GLY A 145 9.54 -2.97 7.05
CA GLY A 145 9.69 -2.41 5.71
C GLY A 145 11.01 -1.65 5.54
N SER A 146 11.53 -1.64 4.32
CA SER A 146 12.81 -0.99 4.00
C SER A 146 12.65 0.38 3.33
N SER A 147 11.54 0.58 2.61
CA SER A 147 11.24 1.82 1.92
C SER A 147 10.56 2.82 2.85
N THR A 148 11.15 4.00 3.01
CA THR A 148 10.56 5.12 3.75
C THR A 148 9.19 5.52 3.20
N ASP A 149 9.02 5.46 1.88
CA ASP A 149 7.77 5.80 1.21
C ASP A 149 6.66 4.80 1.51
N VAL A 150 6.97 3.50 1.48
CA VAL A 150 5.98 2.46 1.76
C VAL A 150 5.60 2.45 3.24
N LYS A 151 6.58 2.67 4.13
CA LYS A 151 6.31 2.88 5.56
C LYS A 151 5.40 4.08 5.79
N ALA A 152 5.62 5.21 5.11
CA ALA A 152 4.75 6.39 5.23
C ALA A 152 3.30 6.10 4.77
N VAL A 153 3.11 5.29 3.72
CA VAL A 153 1.78 4.81 3.32
C VAL A 153 1.16 3.96 4.43
N ALA A 154 1.91 3.03 5.02
CA ALA A 154 1.41 2.19 6.11
C ALA A 154 1.05 3.01 7.36
N GLU A 155 1.91 3.94 7.77
CA GLU A 155 1.71 4.82 8.93
C GLU A 155 0.47 5.70 8.78
N SER A 156 0.27 6.31 7.60
CA SER A 156 -0.91 7.14 7.32
C SER A 156 -2.20 6.34 7.18
N SER A 157 -2.13 5.09 6.74
CA SER A 157 -3.29 4.20 6.62
C SER A 157 -3.79 3.69 7.98
N LYS A 158 -2.87 3.46 8.93
CA LYS A 158 -3.17 2.87 10.24
C LYS A 158 -4.35 3.53 10.99
N PRO A 159 -4.39 4.87 11.22
CA PRO A 159 -5.48 5.49 11.96
C PRO A 159 -6.83 5.38 11.23
N VAL A 160 -6.83 5.38 9.90
CA VAL A 160 -8.06 5.24 9.10
C VAL A 160 -8.65 3.84 9.27
N VAL A 161 -7.83 2.79 9.06
CA VAL A 161 -8.26 1.39 9.18
C VAL A 161 -8.67 1.06 10.62
N GLN A 162 -7.97 1.61 11.63
CA GLN A 162 -8.39 1.47 13.03
C GLN A 162 -9.75 2.12 13.29
N GLY A 163 -9.96 3.34 12.79
CA GLY A 163 -11.24 4.03 12.94
C GLY A 163 -12.41 3.30 12.28
N HIS A 164 -12.18 2.65 11.14
CA HIS A 164 -13.18 1.76 10.52
C HIS A 164 -13.48 0.55 11.41
N LEU A 165 -12.46 -0.14 11.92
CA LEU A 165 -12.63 -1.28 12.84
C LEU A 165 -13.47 -0.90 14.07
N ASP A 166 -13.18 0.25 14.68
CA ASP A 166 -13.90 0.72 15.86
C ASP A 166 -15.39 0.97 15.56
N ARG A 167 -15.70 1.58 14.41
CA ARG A 167 -17.09 1.80 13.95
C ARG A 167 -17.82 0.49 13.67
N LEU A 168 -17.14 -0.47 13.04
CA LEU A 168 -17.71 -1.79 12.75
C LEU A 168 -18.05 -2.55 14.04
N LEU A 169 -17.15 -2.52 15.04
CA LEU A 169 -17.38 -3.14 16.35
C LEU A 169 -18.56 -2.50 17.10
N GLU A 170 -18.66 -1.17 17.10
CA GLU A 170 -19.77 -0.47 17.74
C GLU A 170 -21.11 -0.75 17.05
N ALA A 171 -21.13 -0.81 15.71
CA ALA A 171 -22.32 -1.20 14.96
C ALA A 171 -22.74 -2.64 15.27
N GLN A 172 -21.79 -3.58 15.34
CA GLN A 172 -22.07 -4.98 15.70
C GLN A 172 -22.68 -5.09 17.11
N LYS A 173 -22.14 -4.36 18.08
CA LYS A 173 -22.67 -4.31 19.45
C LYS A 173 -24.10 -3.75 19.49
N THR A 174 -24.33 -2.63 18.81
CA THR A 174 -25.65 -1.97 18.75
C THR A 174 -26.71 -2.88 18.14
N LEU A 175 -26.43 -3.49 16.98
CA LEU A 175 -27.37 -4.43 16.33
C LEU A 175 -27.58 -5.71 17.14
N GLY A 176 -26.56 -6.15 17.89
CA GLY A 176 -26.67 -7.27 18.82
C GLY A 176 -27.57 -6.98 20.01
N ALA A 177 -27.56 -5.74 20.53
CA ALA A 177 -28.44 -5.32 21.61
C ALA A 177 -29.90 -5.21 21.16
N LEU A 178 -30.16 -4.63 19.99
CA LEU A 178 -31.51 -4.49 19.42
C LEU A 178 -32.21 -5.83 19.17
N ARG A 179 -31.48 -6.93 19.02
CA ARG A 179 -32.06 -8.27 18.82
C ARG A 179 -32.46 -8.96 20.14
N ARG A 180 -31.94 -8.50 21.27
CA ARG A 180 -32.21 -9.10 22.59
C ARG A 180 -33.40 -8.47 23.30
N ASN A 181 -33.90 -7.35 22.78
CA ASN A 181 -35.11 -6.67 23.23
C ASN A 181 -36.27 -7.03 22.30
#